data_AF-A0A4P5Q7F5-F1
#
_entry.id   AF-A0A4P5Q7F5-F1
#
_cell.length_a   1.000
_cell.length_b   1.000
_cell.length_c   1.000
_cell.angle_alpha   90.00
_cell.angle_beta   90.00
_cell.angle_gamma   90.00
#
_symmetry.space_group_name_H-M   'P 1'
#
loop_
_entity.id
_entity.type
_entity.pdbx_description
1 polymer ?
#
loop_
_entity_poly.entity_id
_entity_poly.type
_entity_poly.pdbx_seq_one_letter_code
_entity_poly.pdbx_strand_id
1 'polypeptide(L)'
;MKYKFVLLLSVVSTFLQGCDNSQSTENKKQAQELVKRSLDNMIQVSGGEFLMGDFGPLVGEKLPFTGNDDDKDLHKVVLSDFALGKYKVTYKEYDEYSAITHSNKITPLEFWIKDYPKLRSPDMPAVTTWQQAKDYCQWLGKQSGKK
;
A
#
# COMPACT_ATOMS: atom_id res chain seq x y z
N MET A 1 -52.47 35.83 49.97
CA MET A 1 -51.16 35.17 49.80
C MET A 1 -51.00 34.76 48.34
N LYS A 2 -49.98 35.28 47.66
CA LYS A 2 -49.66 34.99 46.25
C LYS A 2 -48.60 33.88 46.23
N TYR A 3 -48.87 32.73 45.61
CA TYR A 3 -47.82 31.76 45.29
C TYR A 3 -47.79 31.47 43.79
N LYS A 4 -46.58 31.60 43.25
CA LYS A 4 -46.20 31.62 41.84
C LYS A 4 -46.21 30.20 41.27
N PHE A 5 -46.79 30.04 40.09
CA PHE A 5 -46.67 28.86 39.25
C PHE A 5 -45.24 28.79 38.69
N VAL A 6 -44.46 27.78 39.08
CA VAL A 6 -43.13 27.53 38.52
C VAL A 6 -43.29 26.59 37.33
N LEU A 7 -43.08 27.13 36.12
CA LEU A 7 -43.00 26.38 34.87
C LEU A 7 -41.65 25.65 34.81
N LEU A 8 -41.68 24.33 34.93
CA LEU A 8 -40.55 23.43 34.69
C LEU A 8 -40.44 23.18 33.17
N LEU A 9 -39.53 23.88 32.51
CA LEU A 9 -39.12 23.62 31.13
C LEU A 9 -38.17 22.41 31.11
N SER A 10 -38.69 21.22 30.81
CA SER A 10 -37.85 20.06 30.51
C SER A 10 -37.26 20.21 29.10
N VAL A 11 -36.00 20.63 29.03
CA VAL A 11 -35.22 20.60 27.79
C VAL A 11 -34.87 19.15 27.48
N VAL A 12 -35.67 18.52 26.61
CA VAL A 12 -35.35 17.21 26.03
C VAL A 12 -34.18 17.42 25.07
N SER A 13 -32.97 17.15 25.55
CA SER A 13 -31.78 17.06 24.69
C SER A 13 -31.90 15.81 23.83
N THR A 14 -32.28 16.00 22.57
CA THR A 14 -32.16 14.98 21.54
C THR A 14 -30.67 14.71 21.31
N PHE A 15 -30.21 13.52 21.72
CA PHE A 15 -28.92 13.01 21.30
C PHE A 15 -28.96 12.81 19.78
N LEU A 16 -28.37 13.74 19.04
CA LEU A 16 -27.98 13.53 17.65
C LEU A 16 -26.90 12.44 17.63
N GLN A 17 -27.29 11.19 17.45
CA GLN A 17 -26.33 10.17 17.04
C GLN A 17 -25.96 10.49 15.58
N GLY A 18 -24.79 11.10 15.40
CA GLY A 18 -24.23 11.38 14.08
C GLY A 18 -24.00 10.09 13.30
N CYS A 19 -24.40 10.08 12.04
CA CYS A 19 -24.23 8.99 11.07
C CYS A 19 -22.76 8.81 10.61
N ASP A 20 -21.81 8.65 11.54
CA ASP A 20 -20.39 8.46 11.21
C ASP A 20 -19.97 6.96 11.28
N ASN A 21 -20.89 6.10 11.74
CA ASN A 21 -20.59 4.70 12.03
C ASN A 21 -20.64 3.80 10.78
N SER A 22 -21.42 4.16 9.77
CA SER A 22 -21.54 3.40 8.51
C SER A 22 -20.31 3.56 7.62
N GLN A 23 -19.83 4.79 7.44
CA GLN A 23 -18.64 5.08 6.61
C GLN A 23 -17.37 4.45 7.20
N SER A 24 -17.21 4.51 8.52
CA SER A 24 -16.07 3.88 9.20
C SER A 24 -16.11 2.35 9.15
N THR A 25 -17.30 1.75 9.10
CA THR A 25 -17.45 0.29 8.94
C THR A 25 -17.11 -0.16 7.51
N GLU A 26 -17.55 0.57 6.50
CA GLU A 26 -17.24 0.27 5.10
C GLU A 26 -15.73 0.40 4.81
N ASN A 27 -15.09 1.48 5.27
CA ASN A 27 -13.65 1.67 5.12
C ASN A 27 -12.83 0.54 5.80
N LYS A 28 -13.28 0.04 6.96
CA LYS A 28 -12.64 -1.10 7.64
C LYS A 28 -12.74 -2.37 6.80
N LYS A 29 -13.92 -2.64 6.22
CA LYS A 29 -14.13 -3.80 5.36
C LYS A 29 -13.25 -3.74 4.11
N GLN A 30 -13.23 -2.59 3.43
CA GLN A 30 -12.39 -2.37 2.25
C GLN A 30 -10.89 -2.53 2.57
N ALA A 31 -10.45 -2.01 3.72
CA ALA A 31 -9.08 -2.20 4.18
C ALA A 31 -8.75 -3.69 4.39
N GLN A 32 -9.64 -4.43 5.06
CA GLN A 32 -9.45 -5.87 5.30
C GLN A 32 -9.38 -6.67 3.99
N GLU A 33 -10.23 -6.34 3.02
CA GLU A 33 -10.23 -6.98 1.71
C GLU A 33 -8.93 -6.71 0.94
N LEU A 34 -8.46 -5.45 0.94
CA LEU A 34 -7.20 -5.08 0.30
C LEU A 34 -5.99 -5.76 0.97
N VAL A 35 -5.97 -5.79 2.30
CA VAL A 35 -4.92 -6.47 3.08
C VAL A 35 -4.92 -7.96 2.78
N LYS A 36 -6.09 -8.60 2.77
CA LYS A 36 -6.21 -10.02 2.44
C LYS A 36 -5.68 -10.30 1.03
N ARG A 37 -6.13 -9.54 0.02
CA ARG A 37 -5.63 -9.69 -1.36
C ARG A 37 -4.11 -9.52 -1.44
N SER A 38 -3.56 -8.52 -0.76
CA SER A 38 -2.12 -8.25 -0.75
C SER A 38 -1.33 -9.41 -0.13
N LEU A 39 -1.83 -10.00 0.96
CA LEU A 39 -1.19 -11.15 1.62
C LEU A 39 -1.32 -12.44 0.81
N ASP A 40 -2.48 -12.68 0.19
CA ASP A 40 -2.72 -13.84 -0.69
C ASP A 40 -1.81 -13.81 -1.94
N ASN A 41 -1.38 -12.61 -2.37
CA ASN A 41 -0.43 -12.42 -3.46
C ASN A 41 1.04 -12.63 -3.04
N MET A 42 1.34 -12.87 -1.76
CA MET A 42 2.71 -13.11 -1.30
C MET A 42 3.12 -14.57 -1.54
N ILE A 43 4.36 -14.75 -1.99
CA ILE A 43 5.03 -16.05 -2.07
C ILE A 43 6.10 -16.14 -0.99
N GLN A 44 6.27 -17.33 -0.40
CA GLN A 44 7.38 -17.61 0.50
C GLN A 44 8.65 -17.81 -0.33
N VAL A 45 9.71 -17.14 0.06
CA VAL A 45 11.05 -17.27 -0.48
C VAL A 45 11.91 -17.87 0.62
N SER A 46 12.41 -19.08 0.38
CA SER A 46 13.36 -19.71 1.28
C SER A 46 14.61 -18.85 1.38
N GLY A 47 15.04 -18.63 2.61
CA GLY A 47 16.33 -18.05 2.93
C GLY A 47 17.44 -18.97 2.48
N GLY A 48 18.65 -18.43 2.53
CA GLY A 48 19.83 -19.10 2.03
C GLY A 48 20.89 -18.12 1.61
N GLU A 49 21.83 -18.65 0.85
CA GLU A 49 23.00 -17.92 0.40
C GLU A 49 22.94 -17.72 -1.12
N PHE A 50 23.25 -16.51 -1.58
CA PHE A 50 23.40 -16.21 -3.00
C PHE A 50 24.48 -15.16 -3.22
N LEU A 51 24.91 -15.01 -4.48
CA LEU A 51 25.83 -13.96 -4.89
C LEU A 51 25.04 -12.74 -5.36
N MET A 52 25.26 -11.60 -4.73
CA MET A 52 24.69 -10.31 -5.11
C MET A 52 25.73 -9.49 -5.87
N GLY A 53 25.31 -8.87 -6.97
CA GLY A 53 26.16 -8.11 -7.89
C GLY A 53 26.11 -8.67 -9.31
N ASP A 54 26.98 -8.16 -10.19
CA ASP A 54 27.10 -8.54 -11.59
C ASP A 54 27.84 -9.88 -11.72
N PHE A 55 27.06 -10.95 -11.88
CA PHE A 55 27.58 -12.30 -12.12
C PHE A 55 27.77 -12.63 -13.60
N GLY A 56 27.59 -11.66 -14.50
CA GLY A 56 27.77 -11.82 -15.95
C GLY A 56 29.10 -12.46 -16.35
N PRO A 57 30.26 -12.07 -15.76
CA PRO A 57 31.54 -12.73 -16.00
C PRO A 57 31.59 -14.23 -15.69
N LEU A 58 30.64 -14.76 -14.88
CA LEU A 58 30.56 -16.17 -14.51
C LEU A 58 29.67 -17.00 -15.45
N VAL A 59 28.84 -16.37 -16.29
CA VAL A 59 27.80 -17.05 -17.08
C VAL A 59 27.72 -16.53 -18.52
N GLY A 60 27.08 -17.31 -19.41
CA GLY A 60 26.80 -16.86 -20.78
C GLY A 60 28.04 -16.40 -21.55
N GLU A 61 27.95 -15.20 -22.15
CA GLU A 61 29.04 -14.57 -22.92
C GLU A 61 30.22 -14.09 -22.06
N LYS A 62 30.13 -14.22 -20.73
CA LYS A 62 31.16 -13.79 -19.76
C LYS A 62 31.46 -12.29 -19.80
N LEU A 63 30.46 -11.49 -20.16
CA LEU A 63 30.52 -10.04 -20.12
C LEU A 63 29.69 -9.51 -18.94
N PRO A 64 30.03 -8.32 -18.40
CA PRO A 64 29.18 -7.63 -17.45
C PRO A 64 27.76 -7.42 -18.01
N PHE A 65 26.73 -7.60 -17.19
CA PHE A 65 25.34 -7.35 -17.62
C PHE A 65 25.03 -5.87 -17.79
N THR A 66 25.76 -5.01 -17.06
CA THR A 66 25.61 -3.56 -17.13
C THR A 66 26.98 -2.89 -17.24
N GLY A 67 27.02 -1.66 -17.74
CA GLY A 67 28.23 -0.82 -17.73
C GLY A 67 28.40 0.04 -16.46
N ASN A 68 27.51 -0.11 -15.47
CA ASN A 68 27.58 0.68 -14.24
C ASN A 68 28.60 0.09 -13.27
N ASP A 69 29.18 0.93 -12.40
CA ASP A 69 30.16 0.46 -11.41
C ASP A 69 29.52 0.05 -10.07
N ASP A 70 28.27 0.43 -9.82
CA ASP A 70 27.58 0.27 -8.53
C ASP A 70 27.02 -1.13 -8.27
N ASP A 71 27.08 -2.02 -9.26
CA ASP A 71 26.64 -3.42 -9.18
C ASP A 71 27.79 -4.43 -9.35
N LYS A 72 29.04 -3.98 -9.51
CA LYS A 72 30.17 -4.85 -9.91
C LYS A 72 30.74 -5.71 -8.79
N ASP A 73 30.57 -5.30 -7.54
CA ASP A 73 31.09 -6.06 -6.40
C ASP A 73 30.25 -7.33 -6.17
N LEU A 74 30.73 -8.45 -6.71
CA LEU A 74 30.10 -9.74 -6.53
C LEU A 74 30.46 -10.32 -5.15
N HIS A 75 29.49 -10.31 -4.23
CA HIS A 75 29.70 -10.78 -2.86
C HIS A 75 28.57 -11.67 -2.38
N LYS A 76 28.88 -12.46 -1.36
CA LYS A 76 27.97 -13.42 -0.75
C LYS A 76 27.00 -12.70 0.19
N VAL A 77 25.70 -12.96 0.00
CA VAL A 77 24.62 -12.47 0.87
C VAL A 77 23.87 -13.66 1.44
N VAL A 78 23.56 -13.60 2.73
CA VAL A 78 22.73 -14.58 3.43
C VAL A 78 21.46 -13.90 3.91
N LEU A 79 20.32 -14.44 3.52
CA LEU A 79 19.00 -13.96 3.96
C LEU A 79 18.26 -15.07 4.70
N SER A 80 17.49 -14.69 5.71
CA SER A 80 16.48 -15.57 6.32
C SER A 80 15.28 -15.74 5.39
N ASP A 81 14.42 -16.72 5.67
CA ASP A 81 13.13 -16.87 5.00
C ASP A 81 12.32 -15.57 5.04
N PHE A 82 11.71 -15.21 3.92
CA PHE A 82 10.88 -14.02 3.81
C PHE A 82 9.73 -14.25 2.83
N ALA A 83 8.76 -13.33 2.81
CA ALA A 83 7.68 -13.33 1.84
C ALA A 83 7.82 -12.13 0.91
N LEU A 84 7.53 -12.31 -0.38
CA LEU A 84 7.57 -11.26 -1.38
C LEU A 84 6.29 -11.28 -2.22
N GLY A 85 5.79 -10.11 -2.59
CA GLY A 85 4.67 -10.01 -3.54
C GLY A 85 5.04 -10.69 -4.86
N LYS A 86 4.21 -11.64 -5.31
CA LYS A 86 4.38 -12.33 -6.59
C LYS A 86 4.31 -11.36 -7.77
N TYR A 87 3.48 -10.33 -7.64
CA TYR A 87 3.32 -9.25 -8.60
C TYR A 87 3.49 -7.89 -7.92
N LYS A 88 3.82 -6.88 -8.72
CA LYS A 88 3.87 -5.48 -8.27
C LYS A 88 2.47 -5.03 -7.81
N VAL A 89 2.43 -4.14 -6.83
CA VAL A 89 1.19 -3.47 -6.41
C VAL A 89 0.61 -2.75 -7.62
N THR A 90 -0.67 -2.96 -7.85
CA THR A 90 -1.41 -2.42 -9.00
C THR A 90 -1.98 -1.03 -8.70
N TYR A 91 -2.33 -0.31 -9.74
CA TYR A 91 -3.05 0.96 -9.61
C TYR A 91 -4.38 0.82 -8.87
N LYS A 92 -5.12 -0.27 -9.09
CA LYS A 92 -6.37 -0.57 -8.38
C LYS A 92 -6.14 -0.63 -6.87
N GLU A 93 -5.15 -1.40 -6.44
CA GLU A 93 -4.81 -1.57 -5.03
C GLU A 93 -4.36 -0.25 -4.38
N TYR A 94 -3.53 0.53 -5.09
CA TYR A 94 -3.07 1.82 -4.57
C TYR A 94 -4.19 2.87 -4.50
N ASP A 95 -5.11 2.88 -5.48
CA ASP A 95 -6.26 3.79 -5.47
C ASP A 95 -7.23 3.46 -4.33
N GLU A 96 -7.46 2.17 -4.06
CA GLU A 96 -8.21 1.71 -2.89
C GLU A 96 -7.55 2.15 -1.59
N TYR A 97 -6.23 1.92 -1.45
CA TYR A 97 -5.44 2.40 -0.31
C TYR A 97 -5.57 3.91 -0.11
N SER A 98 -5.49 4.68 -1.19
CA SER A 98 -5.57 6.15 -1.13
C SER A 98 -6.95 6.61 -0.67
N ALA A 99 -8.01 5.94 -1.13
CA ALA A 99 -9.37 6.21 -0.68
C ALA A 99 -9.56 5.88 0.81
N ILE A 100 -9.02 4.75 1.28
CA ILE A 100 -9.13 4.31 2.69
C ILE A 100 -8.37 5.27 3.63
N THR A 101 -7.18 5.70 3.23
CA THR A 101 -6.30 6.52 4.08
C THR A 101 -6.48 8.02 3.87
N HIS A 102 -7.31 8.43 2.91
CA HIS A 102 -7.47 9.82 2.47
C HIS A 102 -6.13 10.45 2.03
N SER A 103 -5.22 9.62 1.50
CA SER A 103 -3.95 10.10 0.93
C SER A 103 -4.14 10.55 -0.52
N ASN A 104 -3.15 11.27 -1.04
CA ASN A 104 -3.13 11.63 -2.45
C ASN A 104 -3.08 10.37 -3.31
N LYS A 105 -3.93 10.32 -4.34
CA LYS A 105 -3.79 9.34 -5.43
C LYS A 105 -2.44 9.56 -6.11
N ILE A 106 -1.96 8.52 -6.79
CA ILE A 106 -0.79 8.66 -7.66
C ILE A 106 -1.11 9.70 -8.71
N THR A 107 -0.37 10.82 -8.67
CA THR A 107 -0.41 11.83 -9.72
C THR A 107 -0.02 11.15 -11.02
N PRO A 108 -0.84 11.24 -12.06
CA PRO A 108 -0.53 10.62 -13.34
C PRO A 108 0.83 11.13 -13.86
N LEU A 109 1.54 10.27 -14.58
CA LEU A 109 2.45 10.70 -15.64
C LEU A 109 1.59 11.35 -16.73
N GLU A 110 1.11 12.56 -16.45
CA GLU A 110 0.00 13.22 -17.15
C GLU A 110 0.28 13.34 -18.66
N PHE A 111 1.56 13.56 -19.00
CA PHE A 111 2.06 13.58 -20.36
C PHE A 111 1.88 12.23 -21.09
N TRP A 112 2.21 11.12 -20.44
CA TRP A 112 2.17 9.79 -21.04
C TRP A 112 0.77 9.17 -21.04
N ILE A 113 -0.06 9.50 -20.06
CA ILE A 113 -1.41 8.91 -19.95
C ILE A 113 -2.35 9.47 -21.02
N LYS A 114 -2.13 10.69 -21.50
CA LYS A 114 -2.88 11.26 -22.63
C LYS A 114 -2.74 10.40 -23.89
N ASP A 115 -1.50 10.03 -24.22
CA ASP A 115 -1.21 9.29 -25.45
C ASP A 115 -1.30 7.77 -25.24
N TYR A 116 -1.13 7.29 -24.01
CA TYR A 116 -1.13 5.88 -23.63
C TYR A 116 -2.01 5.62 -22.39
N PRO A 117 -3.35 5.73 -22.51
CA PRO A 117 -4.26 5.61 -21.36
C PRO A 117 -4.19 4.24 -20.66
N LYS A 118 -3.79 3.19 -21.39
CA LYS A 118 -3.59 1.84 -20.84
C LYS A 118 -2.49 1.77 -19.77
N LEU A 119 -1.56 2.72 -19.73
CA LEU A 119 -0.53 2.77 -18.69
C LEU A 119 -1.11 2.98 -17.29
N ARG A 120 -2.36 3.47 -17.19
CA ARG A 120 -3.07 3.68 -15.92
C ARG A 120 -4.19 2.64 -15.68
N SER A 121 -4.26 1.59 -16.50
CA SER A 121 -5.25 0.52 -16.33
C SER A 121 -5.17 -0.07 -14.91
N PRO A 122 -6.31 -0.49 -14.31
CA PRO A 122 -6.37 -0.92 -12.91
C PRO A 122 -5.35 -2.02 -12.55
N ASP A 123 -5.11 -2.97 -13.45
CA ASP A 123 -4.22 -4.11 -13.24
C ASP A 123 -2.75 -3.84 -13.57
N MET A 124 -2.41 -2.62 -14.00
CA MET A 124 -1.04 -2.23 -14.28
C MET A 124 -0.28 -1.89 -12.99
N PRO A 125 1.05 -2.12 -12.93
CA PRO A 125 1.86 -1.72 -11.80
C PRO A 125 1.75 -0.22 -11.51
N ALA A 126 1.52 0.10 -10.24
CA ALA A 126 1.44 1.48 -9.79
C ALA A 126 2.82 2.16 -9.89
N VAL A 127 2.88 3.34 -10.51
CA VAL A 127 4.10 4.15 -10.58
C VAL A 127 4.12 5.13 -9.41
N THR A 128 4.92 4.85 -8.40
CA THR A 128 4.96 5.62 -7.15
C THR A 128 6.33 6.23 -6.90
N THR A 129 6.37 7.31 -6.13
CA THR A 129 7.61 7.76 -5.49
C THR A 129 8.05 6.77 -4.41
N TRP A 130 9.30 6.87 -3.96
CA TRP A 130 9.79 6.03 -2.86
C TRP A 130 8.97 6.20 -1.58
N GLN A 131 8.60 7.44 -1.24
CA GLN A 131 7.82 7.72 -0.02
C GLN A 131 6.42 7.13 -0.11
N GLN A 132 5.75 7.25 -1.25
CA GLN A 132 4.44 6.63 -1.49
C GLN A 132 4.47 5.11 -1.33
N ALA A 133 5.49 4.45 -1.91
CA ALA A 133 5.68 3.01 -1.76
C ALA A 133 5.91 2.62 -0.29
N LYS A 134 6.77 3.37 0.42
CA LYS A 134 7.05 3.14 1.84
C LYS A 134 5.80 3.29 2.70
N ASP A 135 5.01 4.35 2.50
CA ASP A 135 3.80 4.61 3.26
C ASP A 135 2.77 3.50 3.07
N TYR A 136 2.57 3.04 1.83
CA TYR A 136 1.72 1.89 1.52
C TYR A 136 2.18 0.63 2.27
N CYS A 137 3.47 0.29 2.18
CA CYS A 137 4.01 -0.89 2.85
C CYS A 137 3.88 -0.81 4.38
N GLN A 138 4.13 0.35 4.97
CA GLN A 138 3.97 0.55 6.42
C GLN A 138 2.51 0.46 6.86
N TRP A 139 1.59 1.01 6.07
CA TRP A 139 0.16 0.84 6.31
C TRP A 139 -0.25 -0.64 6.22
N LEU A 140 0.17 -1.34 5.16
CA LEU A 140 -0.14 -2.75 4.96
C LEU A 140 0.40 -3.62 6.12
N GLY A 141 1.62 -3.37 6.56
CA GLY A 141 2.21 -4.03 7.73
C GLY A 141 1.38 -3.79 9.00
N LYS A 142 1.01 -2.53 9.27
CA LYS A 142 0.17 -2.18 10.41
C LYS A 142 -1.20 -2.87 10.37
N GLN A 143 -1.87 -2.91 9.22
CA GLN A 143 -3.19 -3.53 9.09
C GLN A 143 -3.14 -5.07 9.17
N SER A 144 -2.05 -5.67 8.70
CA SER A 144 -1.87 -7.12 8.71
C SER A 144 -1.29 -7.66 10.02
N GLY A 145 -0.80 -6.79 10.90
CA GLY A 145 -0.04 -7.19 12.09
C GLY A 145 1.33 -7.78 11.76
N LYS A 146 1.86 -7.57 10.55
CA LYS A 146 3.19 -7.99 10.11
C LYS A 146 4.11 -6.77 10.08
N LYS A 147 5.33 -6.90 10.60
CA LYS A 147 6.36 -5.84 10.57
C LYS A 147 7.38 -6.14 9.50
#